data_AF-A0A3D0RXI1-F1
#
_entry.id   AF-A0A3D0RXI1-F1
#
_cell.length_a   1.000
_cell.length_b   1.000
_cell.length_c   1.000
_cell.angle_alpha   90.00
_cell.angle_beta   90.00
_cell.angle_gamma   90.00
#
_symmetry.space_group_name_H-M   'P 1'
#
loop_
_entity.id
_entity.type
_entity.pdbx_description
1 polymer ?
#
loop_
_entity_poly.entity_id
_entity_poly.type
_entity_poly.pdbx_seq_one_letter_code
_entity_poly.pdbx_strand_id
1 'polypeptide(L)'
;MGDAGRAALALQEDYVDGLLWWPQVGVSRAFEDVPEHISDAASEAHRCYSIQAYRAAAALARAVIEASAKDKGITKGTLYDKIEALEAQHHVRPHIKEAAHEVRHLGNDVAHGDFVDPVEAEEAEETLGLMGEVLQEVFQSPARIERAKQKRLARKAADAAES
;
A
#
# COMPACT_ATOMS: atom_id res chain seq x y z
N MET A 1 71.75 -13.93 -8.00
CA MET A 1 71.37 -14.41 -6.65
C MET A 1 70.78 -13.21 -5.94
N GLY A 2 69.45 -13.19 -5.76
CA GLY A 2 68.72 -12.02 -5.28
C GLY A 2 67.36 -11.90 -5.97
N ASP A 3 66.53 -12.94 -5.79
CA ASP A 3 65.11 -12.94 -6.13
C ASP A 3 64.40 -11.98 -5.16
N ALA A 4 64.06 -10.78 -5.64
CA ALA A 4 63.28 -9.83 -4.88
C ALA A 4 61.80 -10.13 -5.12
N GLY A 5 61.26 -10.98 -4.25
CA GLY A 5 59.86 -11.36 -4.20
C GLY A 5 58.93 -10.16 -4.29
N ARG A 6 58.14 -10.11 -5.36
CA ARG A 6 56.92 -9.31 -5.41
C ARG A 6 55.92 -9.96 -4.45
N ALA A 7 55.77 -9.36 -3.27
CA ALA A 7 54.68 -9.66 -2.37
C ALA A 7 53.36 -9.47 -3.13
N ALA A 8 52.66 -10.58 -3.38
CA ALA A 8 51.26 -10.55 -3.75
C ALA A 8 50.52 -9.91 -2.58
N LEU A 9 50.04 -8.69 -2.78
CA LEU A 9 49.12 -8.04 -1.86
C LEU A 9 47.84 -8.86 -1.90
N ALA A 10 47.71 -9.80 -0.96
CA ALA A 10 46.45 -10.45 -0.68
C ALA A 10 45.49 -9.32 -0.28
N LEU A 11 44.59 -8.96 -1.20
CA LEU A 11 43.42 -8.19 -0.86
C LEU A 11 42.62 -9.08 0.09
N GLN A 12 42.80 -8.84 1.37
CA GLN A 12 41.92 -9.35 2.39
C GLN A 12 40.55 -8.77 2.04
N GLU A 13 39.65 -9.62 1.57
CA GLU A 13 38.24 -9.27 1.39
C GLU A 13 37.68 -9.03 2.79
N ASP A 14 37.88 -7.83 3.30
CA ASP A 14 37.23 -7.35 4.50
C ASP A 14 35.73 -7.25 4.16
N TYR A 15 35.00 -8.29 4.55
CA TYR A 15 33.55 -8.35 4.51
C TYR A 15 33.00 -7.21 5.38
N VAL A 16 32.62 -6.09 4.75
CA VAL A 16 31.95 -4.98 5.44
C VAL A 16 30.49 -5.35 5.68
N ASP A 17 30.28 -6.17 6.71
CA ASP A 17 28.96 -6.28 7.32
C ASP A 17 28.64 -4.91 7.97
N GLY A 18 27.65 -4.18 7.45
CA GLY A 18 27.14 -2.96 8.07
C GLY A 18 27.42 -1.61 7.40
N LEU A 19 27.56 -1.53 6.06
CA LEU A 19 27.54 -0.22 5.38
C LEU A 19 26.09 0.32 5.25
N LEU A 20 25.60 1.05 6.26
CA LEU A 20 24.31 1.73 6.23
C LEU A 20 24.41 3.04 5.42
N TRP A 21 23.87 3.03 4.19
CA TRP A 21 23.92 4.17 3.26
C TRP A 21 22.64 5.03 3.35
N TRP A 22 22.81 6.35 3.43
CA TRP A 22 21.71 7.33 3.37
C TRP A 22 21.90 8.30 2.18
N PRO A 23 20.82 8.70 1.49
CA PRO A 23 19.42 8.37 1.76
C PRO A 23 19.06 6.94 1.36
N GLN A 24 18.17 6.29 2.12
CA GLN A 24 17.61 5.00 1.74
C GLN A 24 16.61 5.16 0.59
N VAL A 25 16.68 4.25 -0.38
CA VAL A 25 15.72 4.17 -1.48
C VAL A 25 14.59 3.26 -1.03
N GLY A 26 13.41 3.84 -0.78
CA GLY A 26 12.23 3.07 -0.40
C GLY A 26 11.69 2.21 -1.54
N VAL A 27 11.17 1.04 -1.22
CA VAL A 27 10.48 0.13 -2.14
C VAL A 27 8.97 0.31 -1.96
N SER A 28 8.24 0.42 -3.08
CA SER A 28 6.79 0.59 -3.08
C SER A 28 6.06 -0.56 -3.76
N ARG A 29 4.76 -0.65 -3.48
CA ARG A 29 3.80 -1.45 -4.24
C ARG A 29 2.96 -0.54 -5.14
N ALA A 30 2.67 -0.96 -6.36
CA ALA A 30 1.75 -0.26 -7.26
C ALA A 30 0.29 -0.67 -6.99
N PHE A 31 -0.62 0.29 -7.09
CA PHE A 31 -2.06 0.07 -6.97
C PHE A 31 -2.76 0.45 -8.28
N GLU A 32 -2.81 -0.50 -9.21
CA GLU A 32 -3.52 -0.33 -10.49
C GLU A 32 -5.00 -0.02 -10.27
N ASP A 33 -5.66 0.65 -11.23
CA ASP A 33 -7.10 0.96 -11.22
C ASP A 33 -7.59 1.86 -10.06
N VAL A 34 -6.69 2.35 -9.21
CA VAL A 34 -6.96 3.31 -8.15
C VAL A 34 -6.66 4.73 -8.68
N PRO A 35 -7.48 5.76 -8.36
CA PRO A 35 -7.18 7.14 -8.74
C PRO A 35 -5.77 7.57 -8.32
N GLU A 36 -5.05 8.26 -9.21
CA GLU A 36 -3.61 8.55 -9.08
C GLU A 36 -3.21 9.07 -7.69
N HIS A 37 -3.87 10.14 -7.23
CA HIS A 37 -3.62 10.75 -5.92
C HIS A 37 -3.80 9.80 -4.72
N ILE A 38 -4.66 8.79 -4.82
CA ILE A 38 -4.86 7.77 -3.78
C ILE A 38 -3.81 6.67 -3.92
N SER A 39 -3.54 6.23 -5.16
CA SER A 39 -2.55 5.20 -5.46
C SER A 39 -1.14 5.64 -5.06
N ASP A 40 -0.79 6.92 -5.27
CA ASP A 40 0.51 7.49 -4.92
C ASP A 40 0.73 7.48 -3.40
N ALA A 41 -0.30 7.85 -2.63
CA ALA A 41 -0.27 7.83 -1.17
C ALA A 41 -0.19 6.40 -0.62
N ALA A 42 -0.91 5.45 -1.23
CA ALA A 42 -0.82 4.04 -0.86
C ALA A 42 0.56 3.45 -1.18
N SER A 43 1.13 3.78 -2.34
CA SER A 43 2.50 3.44 -2.70
C SER A 43 3.52 4.07 -1.76
N GLU A 44 3.28 5.31 -1.31
CA GLU A 44 4.11 5.99 -0.31
C GLU A 44 4.09 5.30 1.04
N ALA A 45 2.92 4.82 1.49
CA ALA A 45 2.79 4.07 2.73
C ALA A 45 3.71 2.83 2.74
N HIS A 46 3.80 2.11 1.61
CA HIS A 46 4.76 1.01 1.44
C HIS A 46 6.22 1.49 1.42
N ARG A 47 6.53 2.65 0.82
CA ARG A 47 7.89 3.22 0.88
C ARG A 47 8.29 3.51 2.32
N CYS A 48 7.40 4.15 3.10
CA CYS A 48 7.63 4.41 4.52
C CYS A 48 7.93 3.13 5.28
N TYR A 49 7.11 2.10 5.08
CA TYR A 49 7.34 0.79 5.70
C TYR A 49 8.72 0.21 5.33
N SER A 50 9.10 0.26 4.04
CA SER A 50 10.37 -0.31 3.56
C SER A 50 11.63 0.33 4.17
N ILE A 51 11.51 1.56 4.67
CA ILE A 51 12.58 2.30 5.36
C ILE A 51 12.36 2.36 6.89
N GLN A 52 11.49 1.49 7.41
CA GLN A 52 11.16 1.35 8.84
C GLN A 52 10.45 2.58 9.46
N ALA A 53 9.83 3.42 8.65
CA ALA A 53 8.99 4.54 9.09
C ALA A 53 7.54 4.09 9.36
N TYR A 54 7.36 3.15 10.29
CA TYR A 54 6.08 2.45 10.54
C TYR A 54 4.92 3.36 10.91
N ARG A 55 5.18 4.38 11.74
CA ARG A 55 4.18 5.41 12.09
C ARG A 55 3.68 6.14 10.84
N ALA A 56 4.58 6.54 9.95
CA ALA A 56 4.21 7.21 8.71
C ALA A 56 3.41 6.29 7.78
N ALA A 57 3.79 5.01 7.70
CA ALA A 57 3.03 4.00 6.94
C ALA A 57 1.59 3.87 7.46
N ALA A 58 1.39 3.73 8.77
CA ALA A 58 0.06 3.63 9.38
C ALA A 58 -0.77 4.90 9.19
N ALA A 59 -0.17 6.09 9.34
CA ALA A 59 -0.84 7.37 9.12
C ALA A 59 -1.29 7.56 7.66
N LEU A 60 -0.43 7.20 6.69
CA LEU A 60 -0.78 7.23 5.27
C LEU A 60 -1.86 6.21 4.93
N ALA A 61 -1.80 5.00 5.49
CA ALA A 61 -2.83 3.99 5.28
C ALA A 61 -4.22 4.50 5.71
N ARG A 62 -4.31 5.13 6.90
CA ARG A 62 -5.55 5.77 7.36
C ARG A 62 -6.04 6.87 6.41
N ALA A 63 -5.13 7.72 5.94
CA ALA A 63 -5.45 8.79 4.98
C ALA A 63 -5.97 8.24 3.64
N VAL A 64 -5.42 7.11 3.17
CA VAL A 64 -5.87 6.40 1.97
C VAL A 64 -7.30 5.89 2.11
N ILE A 65 -7.69 5.32 3.27
CA ILE A 65 -9.08 4.92 3.52
C ILE A 65 -10.02 6.13 3.44
N GLU A 66 -9.64 7.24 4.07
CA GLU A 66 -10.46 8.45 4.02
C GLU A 66 -10.58 9.03 2.61
N ALA A 67 -9.49 9.08 1.85
CA ALA A 67 -9.49 9.54 0.47
C ALA A 67 -10.34 8.63 -0.43
N SER A 68 -10.28 7.32 -0.22
CA SER A 68 -11.11 6.33 -0.93
C SER A 68 -12.60 6.57 -0.68
N ALA A 69 -13.00 6.86 0.56
CA ALA A 69 -14.38 7.22 0.86
C ALA A 69 -14.81 8.53 0.17
N LYS A 70 -13.94 9.56 0.19
CA LYS A 70 -14.19 10.85 -0.47
C LYS A 70 -14.35 10.69 -1.98
N ASP A 71 -13.57 9.82 -2.62
CA ASP A 71 -13.69 9.52 -4.06
C ASP A 71 -15.06 8.89 -4.39
N LYS A 72 -15.63 8.09 -3.48
CA LYS A 72 -17.01 7.59 -3.58
C LYS A 72 -18.09 8.61 -3.22
N GLY A 73 -17.73 9.88 -3.04
CA GLY A 73 -18.66 10.97 -2.70
C GLY A 73 -18.99 11.08 -1.22
N ILE A 74 -18.36 10.27 -0.36
CA ILE A 74 -18.61 10.24 1.08
C ILE A 74 -17.66 11.22 1.79
N THR A 75 -18.10 12.48 1.89
CA THR A 75 -17.23 13.59 2.33
C THR A 75 -17.52 14.12 3.74
N LYS A 76 -18.69 13.81 4.30
CA LYS A 76 -19.14 14.33 5.60
C LYS A 76 -18.84 13.36 6.74
N GLY A 77 -18.76 13.88 7.95
CA GLY A 77 -18.54 13.09 9.17
C GLY A 77 -17.08 12.72 9.44
N THR A 78 -16.89 12.00 10.54
CA THR A 78 -15.61 11.42 10.96
C THR A 78 -15.19 10.28 10.02
N LEU A 79 -13.94 9.81 10.09
CA LEU A 79 -13.53 8.64 9.31
C LEU A 79 -14.36 7.38 9.67
N TYR A 80 -14.79 7.26 10.93
CA TYR A 80 -15.73 6.21 11.34
C TYR A 80 -17.03 6.27 10.51
N ASP A 81 -17.68 7.44 10.48
CA ASP A 81 -18.94 7.64 9.72
C ASP A 81 -18.76 7.35 8.23
N LYS A 82 -17.59 7.69 7.66
CA LYS A 82 -17.29 7.45 6.25
C LYS A 82 -17.13 5.96 5.95
N ILE A 83 -16.51 5.18 6.85
CA ILE A 83 -16.36 3.73 6.70
C ILE A 83 -17.72 3.03 6.80
N GLU A 84 -18.56 3.42 7.74
CA GLU A 84 -19.93 2.89 7.84
C GLU A 84 -20.73 3.20 6.56
N ALA A 85 -20.59 4.40 6.01
CA ALA A 85 -21.24 4.78 4.76
C ALA A 85 -20.72 4.02 3.52
N LEU A 86 -19.44 3.60 3.50
CA LEU A 86 -18.90 2.77 2.42
C LEU A 86 -19.62 1.41 2.34
N GLU A 87 -19.89 0.79 3.49
CA GLU A 87 -20.63 -0.47 3.56
C GLU A 87 -22.11 -0.26 3.22
N ALA A 88 -22.74 0.77 3.80
CA ALA A 88 -24.15 1.06 3.59
C ALA A 88 -24.48 1.40 2.12
N GLN A 89 -23.51 1.93 1.37
CA GLN A 89 -23.61 2.20 -0.08
C GLN A 89 -23.09 1.04 -0.95
N HIS A 90 -22.76 -0.10 -0.35
CA HIS A 90 -22.26 -1.30 -1.01
C HIS A 90 -20.95 -1.10 -1.80
N HIS A 91 -20.13 -0.14 -1.40
CA HIS A 91 -18.76 0.00 -1.93
C HIS A 91 -17.81 -1.04 -1.34
N VAL A 92 -18.10 -1.51 -0.12
CA VAL A 92 -17.38 -2.60 0.55
C VAL A 92 -18.34 -3.61 1.17
N ARG A 93 -17.86 -4.84 1.37
CA ARG A 93 -18.55 -5.88 2.14
C ARG A 93 -18.31 -5.69 3.64
N PRO A 94 -19.17 -6.26 4.51
CA PRO A 94 -19.04 -6.11 5.96
C PRO A 94 -17.65 -6.43 6.54
N HIS A 95 -16.99 -7.50 6.10
CA HIS A 95 -15.64 -7.82 6.60
C HIS A 95 -14.56 -6.82 6.17
N ILE A 96 -14.70 -6.20 5.00
CA ILE A 96 -13.76 -5.15 4.54
C ILE A 96 -14.01 -3.83 5.26
N LYS A 97 -15.25 -3.58 5.70
CA LYS A 97 -15.55 -2.49 6.65
C LYS A 97 -14.79 -2.70 7.98
N GLU A 98 -14.79 -3.90 8.53
CA GLU A 98 -14.01 -4.22 9.75
C GLU A 98 -12.51 -4.00 9.51
N ALA A 99 -11.96 -4.48 8.39
CA ALA A 99 -10.58 -4.21 8.00
C ALA A 99 -10.25 -2.70 7.93
N ALA A 100 -11.16 -1.90 7.36
CA ALA A 100 -11.00 -0.45 7.31
C ALA A 100 -11.04 0.19 8.71
N HIS A 101 -11.80 -0.36 9.66
CA HIS A 101 -11.78 0.09 11.05
C HIS A 101 -10.47 -0.23 11.75
N GLU A 102 -9.86 -1.39 11.51
CA GLU A 102 -8.53 -1.72 12.07
C GLU A 102 -7.46 -0.74 11.57
N VAL A 103 -7.44 -0.46 10.25
CA VAL A 103 -6.55 0.57 9.67
C VAL A 103 -6.79 1.95 10.30
N ARG A 104 -8.06 2.30 10.53
CA ARG A 104 -8.42 3.55 11.21
C ARG A 104 -7.88 3.56 12.64
N HIS A 105 -8.00 2.46 13.39
CA HIS A 105 -7.57 2.38 14.78
C HIS A 105 -6.07 2.61 14.92
N LEU A 106 -5.23 1.84 14.22
CA LEU A 106 -3.77 1.99 14.33
C LEU A 106 -3.29 3.38 13.88
N GLY A 107 -3.86 3.92 12.81
CA GLY A 107 -3.50 5.26 12.35
C GLY A 107 -4.00 6.40 13.25
N ASN A 108 -4.93 6.15 14.17
CA ASN A 108 -5.51 7.18 15.03
C ASN A 108 -4.48 7.73 16.02
N ASP A 109 -3.78 6.83 16.71
CA ASP A 109 -2.87 7.19 17.80
C ASP A 109 -1.67 7.96 17.24
N VAL A 110 -1.16 7.53 16.09
CA VAL A 110 -0.10 8.26 15.36
C VAL A 110 -0.56 9.65 14.92
N ALA A 111 -1.78 9.77 14.38
CA ALA A 111 -2.29 11.04 13.87
C ALA A 111 -2.62 12.05 14.96
N HIS A 112 -2.97 11.59 16.16
CA HIS A 112 -3.31 12.42 17.31
C HIS A 112 -2.13 12.68 18.27
N GLY A 113 -0.97 12.05 18.02
CA GLY A 113 0.26 12.30 18.77
C GLY A 113 0.42 11.45 20.02
N ASP A 114 -0.37 10.39 20.16
CA ASP A 114 -0.33 9.44 21.27
C ASP A 114 0.79 8.43 21.04
N PHE A 115 2.04 8.88 21.15
CA PHE A 115 3.24 8.09 20.86
C PHE A 115 3.72 7.19 22.02
N VAL A 116 2.83 6.88 22.96
CA VAL A 116 3.17 6.12 24.17
C VAL A 116 3.70 4.74 23.78
N ASP A 117 3.01 4.08 22.85
CA ASP A 117 3.41 2.79 22.31
C ASP A 117 4.07 2.95 20.92
N PRO A 118 5.14 2.20 20.63
CA PRO A 118 5.69 2.11 19.28
C PRO A 118 4.69 1.39 18.35
N VAL A 119 4.77 1.70 17.05
CA VAL A 119 4.10 0.88 16.03
C VAL A 119 5.11 -0.15 15.57
N GLU A 120 4.82 -1.43 15.83
CA GLU A 120 5.71 -2.52 15.46
C GLU A 120 5.65 -2.81 13.95
N ALA A 121 6.70 -3.46 13.43
CA ALA A 121 6.79 -3.79 12.02
C ALA A 121 5.62 -4.67 11.56
N GLU A 122 5.25 -5.67 12.35
CA GLU A 122 4.14 -6.58 12.04
C GLU A 122 2.80 -5.84 11.97
N GLU A 123 2.54 -4.92 12.92
CA GLU A 123 1.30 -4.12 12.95
C GLU A 123 1.19 -3.19 11.73
N ALA A 124 2.31 -2.57 11.34
CA ALA A 124 2.36 -1.72 10.16
C ALA A 124 2.18 -2.54 8.87
N GLU A 125 2.78 -3.72 8.77
CA GLU A 125 2.63 -4.61 7.62
C GLU A 125 1.17 -5.07 7.46
N GLU A 126 0.55 -5.54 8.55
CA GLU A 126 -0.84 -5.96 8.57
C GLU A 126 -1.76 -4.80 8.14
N THR A 127 -1.52 -3.61 8.67
CA THR A 127 -2.28 -2.40 8.31
C THR A 127 -2.19 -2.07 6.82
N LEU A 128 -1.00 -2.24 6.21
CA LEU A 128 -0.83 -2.05 4.76
C LEU A 128 -1.54 -3.16 3.96
N GLY A 129 -1.56 -4.39 4.48
CA GLY A 129 -2.35 -5.50 3.95
C GLY A 129 -3.83 -5.16 3.88
N LEU A 130 -4.42 -4.78 5.02
CA LEU A 130 -5.83 -4.40 5.16
C LEU A 130 -6.19 -3.17 4.30
N MET A 131 -5.31 -2.16 4.24
CA MET A 131 -5.46 -1.03 3.30
C MET A 131 -5.57 -1.53 1.85
N GLY A 132 -4.71 -2.47 1.47
CA GLY A 132 -4.73 -3.09 0.14
C GLY A 132 -6.03 -3.83 -0.16
N GLU A 133 -6.62 -4.51 0.82
CA GLU A 133 -7.93 -5.18 0.66
C GLU A 133 -9.05 -4.19 0.39
N VAL A 134 -9.07 -3.07 1.12
CA VAL A 134 -10.04 -1.99 0.90
C VAL A 134 -9.91 -1.42 -0.51
N LEU A 135 -8.68 -1.08 -0.94
CA LEU A 135 -8.45 -0.56 -2.31
C LEU A 135 -8.84 -1.58 -3.38
N GLN A 136 -8.56 -2.86 -3.14
CA GLN A 136 -8.91 -3.95 -4.04
C GLN A 136 -10.43 -4.06 -4.22
N GLU A 137 -11.22 -3.87 -3.16
CA GLU A 137 -12.68 -3.95 -3.24
C GLU A 137 -13.31 -2.68 -3.83
N VAL A 138 -12.86 -1.51 -3.38
CA VAL A 138 -13.43 -0.22 -3.76
C VAL A 138 -13.14 0.15 -5.22
N PHE A 139 -12.01 -0.31 -5.77
CA PHE A 139 -11.52 0.11 -7.09
C PHE A 139 -11.18 -1.06 -8.02
N GLN A 140 -10.23 -1.90 -7.61
CA GLN A 140 -9.57 -2.82 -8.54
C GLN A 140 -10.48 -3.97 -8.99
N SER A 141 -11.32 -4.49 -8.08
CA SER A 141 -12.27 -5.56 -8.38
C SER A 141 -13.35 -5.08 -9.36
N PRO A 142 -14.05 -3.95 -9.12
CA PRO A 142 -14.96 -3.36 -10.11
C PRO A 142 -14.31 -3.14 -11.48
N ALA A 143 -13.11 -2.58 -11.53
CA ALA A 143 -12.39 -2.33 -12.79
C ALA A 143 -12.05 -3.63 -13.54
N ARG A 144 -11.59 -4.66 -12.81
CA ARG A 144 -11.32 -5.99 -13.38
C ARG A 144 -12.57 -6.63 -13.96
N ILE A 145 -13.70 -6.54 -13.26
CA ILE A 145 -14.99 -7.05 -13.74
C ILE A 145 -15.38 -6.34 -15.04
N GLU A 146 -15.24 -5.02 -15.10
CA GLU A 146 -15.59 -4.25 -16.30
C GLU A 146 -14.71 -4.63 -17.49
N ARG A 147 -13.39 -4.72 -17.30
CA ARG A 147 -12.47 -5.22 -18.35
C ARG A 147 -12.86 -6.62 -18.84
N ALA A 148 -13.23 -7.53 -17.94
CA ALA A 148 -13.65 -8.88 -18.31
C ALA A 148 -14.97 -8.87 -19.13
N LYS A 149 -15.94 -8.02 -18.76
CA LYS A 149 -17.18 -7.83 -19.52
C LYS A 149 -16.89 -7.32 -20.94
N GLN A 150 -16.06 -6.29 -21.07
CA GLN A 150 -15.70 -5.71 -22.36
C GLN A 150 -14.99 -6.71 -23.27
N LYS A 151 -14.03 -7.48 -22.74
CA LYS A 151 -13.37 -8.56 -23.50
C LYS A 151 -14.36 -9.61 -24.01
N ARG A 152 -15.33 -10.02 -23.18
CA ARG A 152 -16.36 -10.99 -23.57
C ARG A 152 -17.28 -10.44 -24.67
N LEU A 153 -17.67 -9.17 -24.59
CA LEU A 153 -18.53 -8.54 -25.58
C LEU A 153 -17.79 -8.35 -26.93
N ALA A 154 -16.54 -7.91 -26.89
CA ALA A 154 -15.70 -7.77 -28.08
C ALA A 154 -15.52 -9.11 -28.83
N ARG A 155 -15.27 -10.21 -28.10
CA ARG A 155 -15.19 -11.54 -28.70
C ARG A 155 -16.48 -11.94 -29.40
N LYS A 156 -17.63 -11.78 -28.74
CA LYS A 156 -18.94 -12.09 -29.33
C LYS A 156 -19.24 -11.27 -30.59
N ALA A 157 -18.81 -10.01 -30.62
CA ALA A 157 -18.97 -9.16 -31.79
C ALA A 157 -18.08 -9.60 -32.97
N ALA A 158 -16.85 -10.04 -32.68
CA ALA A 158 -15.95 -10.60 -33.70
C ALA A 158 -16.50 -11.89 -34.30
N ASP A 159 -16.95 -12.83 -33.46
CA ASP A 159 -17.54 -14.10 -33.91
C ASP A 159 -18.78 -13.88 -34.81
N ALA A 160 -19.57 -12.85 -34.51
CA ALA A 160 -20.76 -12.47 -35.30
C ALA A 160 -20.45 -11.70 -36.58
N ALA A 161 -19.26 -11.10 -36.71
CA ALA A 161 -18.83 -10.42 -37.93
C ALA A 161 -18.15 -11.38 -38.93
N GLU A 162 -17.70 -12.54 -38.47
CA GLU A 162 -17.08 -13.60 -39.27
C GLU A 162 -18.08 -14.67 -39.74
N SER A 163 -19.31 -14.66 -39.19
CA SER A 163 -20.43 -15.55 -39.58
C SER A 163 -21.40 -14.86 -40.53
#